data_AF-A0A7Y2MW52-F1
#
_entry.id   AF-A0A7Y2MW52-F1
#
_cell.length_a   1.000
_cell.length_b   1.000
_cell.length_c   1.000
_cell.angle_alpha   90.00
_cell.angle_beta   90.00
_cell.angle_gamma   90.00
#
_symmetry.space_group_name_H-M   'P 1'
#
loop_
_entity.id
_entity.type
_entity.pdbx_description
1 polymer ?
#
loop_
_entity_poly.entity_id
_entity_poly.type
_entity_poly.pdbx_seq_one_letter_code
_entity_poly.pdbx_strand_id
1 'polypeptide(L)' 'MKFIDELKRRNVFKVSGAYAVLGWLIIEVVDTLAPRMALPDWVPGFVIILVLAGFPIAAVFAWAFELT' A
#
# COMPACT_ATOMS: atom_id res chain seq x y z
N MET A 1 15.51 22.92 -2.71
CA MET A 1 14.40 22.26 -1.98
C MET A 1 13.09 22.23 -2.79
N LYS A 2 13.12 22.11 -4.13
CA LYS A 2 11.92 22.20 -4.98
C LYS A 2 11.08 20.91 -5.08
N PHE A 3 11.68 19.74 -4.83
CA PHE A 3 11.04 18.43 -5.04
C PHE A 3 9.97 18.11 -3.98
N ILE A 4 10.21 18.47 -2.72
CA ILE A 4 9.28 18.20 -1.60
C ILE A 4 8.03 19.10 -1.69
N ASP A 5 8.17 20.35 -2.15
CA ASP A 5 7.04 21.25 -2.36
C ASP A 5 6.18 20.84 -3.57
N GLU A 6 6.76 20.25 -4.62
CA GLU A 6 6.00 19.68 -5.74
C GLU A 6 5.24 18.42 -5.34
N LEU A 7 5.81 17.57 -4.49
CA LEU A 7 5.10 16.42 -3.88
C LEU A 7 3.95 16.88 -2.97
N LYS A 8 4.11 18.00 -2.25
CA LYS A 8 3.09 18.56 -1.35
C LYS A 8 1.93 19.21 -2.10
N ARG A 9 2.19 19.80 -3.27
CA ARG A 9 1.19 20.49 -4.10
C ARG A 9 0.32 19.54 -4.93
N ARG A 10 0.75 18.28 -5.08
CA ARG A 10 0.10 17.28 -5.94
C ARG A 10 -0.69 16.20 -5.19
N ASN A 11 -1.04 16.37 -3.91
CA ASN A 11 -1.88 15.38 -3.16
C ASN A 11 -1.38 13.91 -3.15
N VAL A 12 -0.17 13.60 -3.65
CA VAL A 12 0.47 12.28 -3.60
C VAL A 12 0.52 11.73 -2.17
N PHE A 13 0.67 12.59 -1.17
CA PHE A 13 0.58 12.23 0.25
C PHE A 13 -0.77 11.63 0.65
N LYS A 14 -1.86 12.08 0.04
CA LYS A 14 -3.22 11.60 0.30
C LYS A 14 -3.41 10.18 -0.24
N VAL A 15 -2.87 9.90 -1.42
CA VAL A 15 -2.92 8.55 -2.03
C VAL A 15 -1.98 7.59 -1.32
N SER A 16 -0.75 8.01 -1.00
CA SER A 16 0.17 7.20 -0.19
C SER A 16 -0.41 6.89 1.19
N GLY A 17 -1.11 7.84 1.82
CA GLY A 17 -1.81 7.63 3.08
C GLY A 17 -2.97 6.64 2.95
N ALA A 18 -3.83 6.80 1.94
CA ALA A 18 -4.93 5.87 1.68
C ALA A 18 -4.42 4.45 1.37
N TYR A 19 -3.33 4.34 0.61
CA TYR A 19 -2.69 3.07 0.32
C TYR A 19 -2.10 2.44 1.58
N ALA A 20 -1.42 3.21 2.43
CA ALA A 20 -0.88 2.70 3.69
C ALA A 20 -2.00 2.12 4.57
N VAL A 21 -3.14 2.81 4.66
CA VAL A 21 -4.32 2.32 5.42
C VAL A 21 -4.89 1.04 4.81
N LEU A 22 -5.08 0.99 3.49
CA LEU A 22 -5.60 -0.19 2.79
C LEU A 22 -4.66 -1.39 2.87
N GLY A 23 -3.37 -1.17 2.62
CA GLY A 23 -2.34 -2.20 2.70
C GLY A 23 -2.20 -2.76 4.11
N TRP A 24 -2.23 -1.89 5.13
CA TRP A 24 -2.26 -2.31 6.52
C TRP A 24 -3.50 -3.13 6.86
N LEU A 25 -4.69 -2.71 6.43
CA LEU A 25 -5.94 -3.47 6.59
C LEU A 25 -5.86 -4.88 5.99
N ILE A 26 -5.29 -5.01 4.79
CA ILE A 26 -5.11 -6.32 4.14
C ILE A 26 -4.19 -7.22 4.97
N ILE A 27 -3.06 -6.68 5.44
CA ILE A 27 -2.10 -7.42 6.27
C ILE A 27 -2.79 -7.88 7.56
N GLU A 28 -3.53 -6.99 8.24
CA GLU A 28 -4.17 -7.31 9.51
C GLU A 28 -5.29 -8.35 9.37
N VAL A 29 -6.06 -8.28 8.27
CA VAL A 29 -7.06 -9.30 7.94
C VAL A 29 -6.40 -10.67 7.72
N VAL A 30 -5.30 -10.71 6.96
CA VAL A 30 -4.58 -11.96 6.70
C VAL A 30 -3.94 -12.51 7.97
N ASP A 31 -3.28 -11.69 8.77
CA ASP A 31 -2.70 -12.11 10.07
C ASP A 31 -3.77 -12.66 11.02
N THR A 32 -4.97 -12.07 10.99
CA THR A 32 -6.09 -12.53 11.82
C THR A 32 -6.71 -13.84 11.33
N LEU A 33 -6.82 -14.01 10.01
CA LEU A 33 -7.49 -15.16 9.40
C LEU A 33 -6.56 -16.35 9.19
N ALA A 34 -5.27 -16.12 8.94
CA ALA A 34 -4.28 -17.16 8.70
C ALA A 34 -4.27 -18.28 9.77
N PRO A 35 -4.17 -17.98 11.08
CA PRO A 35 -4.20 -19.03 12.09
C PRO A 35 -5.58 -19.70 12.19
N ARG A 36 -6.68 -18.98 11.94
CA ARG A 36 -8.04 -19.52 12.00
C ARG A 36 -8.34 -20.49 10.86
N MET A 37 -7.72 -20.27 9.71
CA MET A 37 -7.86 -21.11 8.53
C MET A 37 -6.75 -22.16 8.40
N ALA A 38 -5.88 -22.28 9.42
CA ALA A 38 -4.70 -23.14 9.40
C ALA A 38 -3.84 -22.95 8.13
N LEU A 39 -3.70 -21.69 7.69
CA LEU A 39 -2.85 -21.36 6.55
C LEU A 39 -1.38 -21.61 6.91
N PRO A 40 -0.55 -21.98 5.92
CA PRO A 40 0.89 -22.10 6.12
C PRO A 40 1.54 -20.80 6.61
N ASP A 41 2.58 -20.92 7.45
CA ASP A 41 3.27 -19.78 8.08
C ASP A 41 3.91 -18.79 7.07
N TRP A 42 4.13 -19.23 5.83
CA TRP A 42 4.67 -18.38 4.77
C TRP A 42 3.64 -17.41 4.17
N VAL A 43 2.34 -17.67 4.34
CA VAL A 43 1.26 -16.90 3.70
C VAL A 43 1.21 -15.45 4.16
N PRO A 44 1.26 -15.13 5.47
CA PRO A 44 1.29 -13.73 5.91
C PRO A 44 2.49 -12.96 5.36
N GLY A 45 3.68 -13.56 5.40
CA GLY A 45 4.91 -12.97 4.84
C GLY A 45 4.80 -12.72 3.34
N PHE A 46 4.19 -13.65 2.59
CA PHE A 46 3.95 -13.47 1.16
C PHE A 46 2.99 -12.32 0.86
N VAL A 47 1.91 -12.18 1.64
CA VAL A 47 0.97 -11.06 1.49
C VAL A 47 1.64 -9.72 1.78
N ILE A 48 2.49 -9.64 2.80
CA ILE A 48 3.25 -8.42 3.10
C ILE A 48 4.14 -8.04 1.90
N ILE A 49 4.84 -9.01 1.30
CA ILE A 49 5.67 -8.77 0.11
C ILE A 49 4.81 -8.26 -1.06
N LEU A 50 3.64 -8.84 -1.29
CA LEU A 50 2.71 -8.38 -2.33
C LEU A 50 2.20 -6.96 -2.09
N VAL A 51 1.85 -6.61 -0.85
CA VAL A 51 1.41 -5.25 -0.49
C VAL A 51 2.57 -4.26 -0.68
N LEU A 52 3.79 -4.62 -0.28
CA LEU A 52 4.97 -3.77 -0.51
C LEU A 52 5.29 -3.62 -2.00
N ALA A 53 5.13 -4.69 -2.80
CA ALA A 53 5.30 -4.64 -4.25
C ALA A 53 4.17 -3.87 -4.95
N GLY A 54 2.97 -3.82 -4.36
CA GLY A 54 1.84 -3.04 -4.84
C GLY A 54 1.97 -1.54 -4.57
N PHE A 55 2.75 -1.13 -3.58
CA PHE A 55 3.01 0.27 -3.24
C PHE A 55 3.57 1.09 -4.42
N PRO A 56 4.65 0.67 -5.12
CA PRO A 56 5.16 1.40 -6.27
C PRO A 56 4.13 1.45 -7.42
N ILE A 57 3.32 0.41 -7.59
CA ILE A 57 2.24 0.40 -8.59
C ILE A 57 1.20 1.46 -8.24
N ALA A 58 0.73 1.49 -6.99
CA ALA A 58 -0.21 2.49 -6.52
C ALA A 58 0.34 3.93 -6.59
N ALA A 59 1.63 4.12 -6.31
CA ALA A 59 2.30 5.42 -6.45
C ALA A 59 2.36 5.89 -7.92
N VAL A 60 2.63 4.98 -8.86
CA VAL A 60 2.61 5.29 -10.30
C VAL A 60 1.19 5.60 -10.79
N PHE A 61 0.19 4.84 -10.35
CA PHE A 61 -1.21 5.10 -10.69
C PHE A 61 -1.71 6.41 -10.09
N ALA A 62 -1.33 6.74 -8.86
CA ALA A 62 -1.63 8.03 -8.23
C ALA A 62 -1.09 9.19 -9.07
N TRP A 63 0.17 9.09 -9.49
CA TRP A 63 0.82 10.08 -10.35
C TRP A 63 0.15 10.21 -11.73
N ALA A 64 -0.32 9.09 -12.30
CA ALA A 64 -0.97 9.07 -13.62
C ALA A 64 -2.44 9.55 -13.60
N PHE A 65 -3.21 9.23 -12.56
CA PHE A 65 -4.64 9.57 -12.47
C PHE A 65 -4.91 10.99 -11.97
N GLU A 66 -4.02 11.60 -11.18
CA GLU A 66 -4.10 13.04 -10.85
C GLU A 66 -3.73 13.96 -12.02
N LEU A 67 -3.39 13.39 -13.19
CA LEU A 67 -3.14 14.14 -14.42
C LEU A 67 -4.41 14.44 -15.24
N THR A 68 -5.60 13.98 -14.79
CA THR A 68 -6.91 14.35 -15.36
C THR A 68 -7.69 15.20 -14.36
#